data_AF-A0A2M3Z8A1-F1
#
_entry.id   AF-A0A2M3Z8A1-F1
#
_cell.length_a   1.000
_cell.length_b   1.000
_cell.length_c   1.000
_cell.angle_alpha   90.00
_cell.angle_beta   90.00
_cell.angle_gamma   90.00
#
_symmetry.space_group_name_H-M   'P 1'
#
loop_
_entity.id
_entity.type
_entity.pdbx_description
1 polymer ?
#
loop_
_entity_poly.entity_id
_entity_poly.type
_entity_poly.pdbx_seq_one_letter_code
_entity_poly.pdbx_strand_id
1 'polypeptide(L)'
;MAAVAEFNSWLSSKLRASNADESIFGSYITGILEGDENNEEKTEALEGILGAIIETDLEPFIKEILDKWKICHNREAASSGSKPTLDVEVQLAKLLEGQKLATKEERAYTEEERRIKEQILSQYSQLSESEHDDDDEEGAASSSDPKLVKNTNVADVLALAKEKREQARLESQQKKEKDKQDREKQRQLREEKKEKRKTVKGERRR
;
A
#
# COMPACT_ATOMS: atom_id res chain seq x y z
N MET A 1 -5.89 1.56 -35.12
CA MET A 1 -7.17 2.16 -35.57
C MET A 1 -7.60 1.72 -36.97
N ALA A 2 -6.70 1.61 -37.95
CA ALA A 2 -7.08 1.23 -39.32
C ALA A 2 -7.58 -0.22 -39.41
N ALA A 3 -6.99 -1.15 -38.65
CA ALA A 3 -7.38 -2.56 -38.69
C ALA A 3 -8.73 -2.83 -38.04
N VAL A 4 -9.05 -2.14 -36.94
CA VAL A 4 -10.37 -2.20 -36.30
C VAL A 4 -11.46 -1.67 -37.23
N ALA A 5 -11.19 -0.57 -37.97
CA ALA A 5 -12.13 -0.04 -38.96
C ALA A 5 -12.38 -1.01 -40.13
N GLU A 6 -11.33 -1.66 -40.64
CA GLU A 6 -11.43 -2.67 -41.68
C GLU A 6 -12.20 -3.91 -41.20
N PHE A 7 -11.91 -4.38 -39.99
CA PHE A 7 -12.64 -5.48 -39.36
C PHE A 7 -14.12 -5.14 -39.18
N ASN A 8 -14.43 -3.95 -38.64
CA ASN A 8 -15.81 -3.52 -38.44
C ASN A 8 -16.56 -3.47 -39.78
N SER A 9 -15.97 -2.92 -40.85
CA SER A 9 -16.61 -2.92 -42.18
C SER A 9 -16.89 -4.33 -42.73
N TRP A 10 -15.99 -5.28 -42.46
CA TRP A 10 -16.19 -6.68 -42.84
C TRP A 10 -17.30 -7.34 -42.00
N LEU A 11 -17.25 -7.17 -40.68
CA LEU A 11 -18.23 -7.71 -39.74
C LEU A 11 -19.63 -7.19 -40.05
N SER A 12 -19.77 -5.89 -40.31
CA SER A 12 -20.99 -5.24 -40.78
C SER A 12 -21.61 -5.91 -42.01
N SER A 13 -20.77 -6.17 -43.02
CA SER A 13 -21.21 -6.82 -44.26
C SER A 13 -21.61 -8.27 -44.03
N LYS A 14 -20.89 -8.97 -43.15
CA LYS A 14 -21.13 -10.37 -42.78
C LYS A 14 -22.43 -10.53 -41.98
N LEU A 15 -22.65 -9.69 -40.97
CA LEU A 15 -23.89 -9.67 -40.18
C LEU A 15 -25.11 -9.37 -41.05
N ARG A 16 -25.00 -8.40 -41.95
CA ARG A 16 -26.07 -8.06 -42.91
C ARG A 16 -26.42 -9.24 -43.82
N ALA A 17 -25.43 -10.01 -44.26
CA ALA A 17 -25.66 -11.21 -45.07
C ALA A 17 -26.38 -12.32 -44.30
N SER A 18 -26.15 -12.41 -42.99
CA SER A 18 -26.81 -13.35 -42.07
C SER A 18 -28.11 -12.81 -41.46
N ASN A 19 -28.65 -11.69 -41.96
CA ASN A 19 -29.86 -11.03 -41.46
C ASN A 19 -29.78 -10.57 -39.98
N ALA A 20 -28.58 -10.31 -39.48
CA ALA A 20 -28.32 -9.75 -38.16
C ALA A 20 -28.08 -8.23 -38.22
N ASP A 21 -28.55 -7.50 -37.21
CA ASP A 21 -28.40 -6.05 -37.13
C ASP A 21 -26.96 -5.63 -36.79
N GLU A 22 -26.25 -5.12 -37.79
CA GLU A 22 -24.91 -4.55 -37.66
C GLU A 22 -24.78 -3.53 -36.52
N SER A 23 -25.77 -2.64 -36.34
CA SER A 23 -25.64 -1.50 -35.43
C SER A 23 -25.59 -1.93 -33.97
N ILE A 24 -26.18 -3.08 -33.64
CA ILE A 24 -26.26 -3.61 -32.27
C ILE A 24 -25.15 -4.64 -32.07
N PHE A 25 -25.05 -5.61 -32.97
CA PHE A 25 -24.13 -6.73 -32.81
C PHE A 25 -22.69 -6.34 -33.16
N GLY A 26 -22.47 -5.41 -34.08
CA GLY A 26 -21.12 -4.97 -34.46
C GLY A 26 -20.35 -4.40 -33.27
N SER A 27 -20.94 -3.46 -32.52
CA SER A 27 -20.28 -2.87 -31.34
C SER A 27 -20.08 -3.87 -30.21
N TYR A 28 -21.04 -4.78 -30.02
CA TYR A 28 -20.99 -5.75 -28.93
C TYR A 28 -19.95 -6.86 -29.20
N ILE A 29 -19.92 -7.39 -30.42
CA ILE A 29 -18.91 -8.37 -30.87
C ILE A 29 -17.51 -7.76 -30.78
N THR A 30 -17.31 -6.54 -31.26
CA THR A 30 -16.01 -5.87 -31.17
C THR A 30 -15.59 -5.67 -29.70
N GLY A 31 -16.53 -5.32 -28.81
CA GLY A 31 -16.28 -5.22 -27.37
C GLY A 31 -15.83 -6.54 -26.73
N ILE A 32 -16.46 -7.67 -27.08
CA ILE A 32 -16.03 -9.00 -26.63
C ILE A 32 -14.61 -9.31 -27.13
N LEU A 33 -14.33 -9.00 -28.40
CA LEU A 33 -13.03 -9.31 -29.00
C LEU A 33 -11.88 -8.45 -28.43
N GLU A 34 -12.17 -7.20 -28.05
CA GLU A 34 -11.25 -6.29 -27.36
C GLU A 34 -11.02 -6.63 -25.88
N GLY A 35 -11.91 -7.40 -25.26
CA GLY A 35 -11.77 -7.87 -23.88
C GLY A 35 -10.50 -8.70 -23.65
N ASP A 36 -10.08 -8.80 -22.40
CA ASP A 36 -8.92 -9.59 -21.93
C ASP A 36 -9.23 -11.08 -21.68
N GLU A 37 -10.48 -11.48 -21.96
CA GLU A 37 -10.99 -12.85 -21.90
C GLU A 37 -10.22 -13.82 -22.80
N ASN A 38 -10.18 -15.10 -22.40
CA ASN A 38 -9.51 -16.13 -23.17
C ASN A 38 -10.30 -16.49 -24.45
N ASN A 39 -9.66 -17.17 -25.42
CA ASN A 39 -10.31 -17.48 -26.69
C ASN A 39 -11.56 -18.37 -26.54
N GLU A 40 -11.58 -19.24 -25.53
CA GLU A 40 -12.73 -20.08 -25.18
C GLU A 40 -13.92 -19.24 -24.67
N GLU A 41 -13.68 -18.32 -23.74
CA GLU A 41 -14.70 -17.40 -23.19
C GLU A 41 -15.29 -16.51 -24.28
N LYS A 42 -14.43 -15.97 -25.16
CA LYS A 42 -14.87 -15.18 -26.33
C LYS A 42 -15.74 -16.00 -27.28
N THR A 43 -15.43 -17.29 -27.44
CA THR A 43 -16.24 -18.19 -28.27
C THR A 43 -17.61 -18.38 -27.64
N GLU A 44 -17.67 -18.73 -26.35
CA GLU A 44 -18.93 -18.92 -25.62
C GLU A 44 -19.80 -17.65 -25.62
N ALA A 45 -19.21 -16.47 -25.41
CA ALA A 45 -19.92 -15.19 -25.45
C ALA A 45 -20.51 -14.91 -26.85
N LEU A 46 -19.75 -15.19 -27.91
CA LEU A 46 -20.22 -15.06 -29.29
C LEU A 46 -21.31 -16.09 -29.61
N GLU A 47 -21.19 -17.31 -29.10
CA GLU A 47 -22.22 -18.35 -29.26
C GLU A 47 -23.53 -17.94 -28.60
N GLY A 48 -23.47 -17.37 -27.39
CA GLY A 48 -24.66 -16.94 -26.66
C GLY A 48 -25.46 -15.85 -27.38
N ILE A 49 -24.79 -14.87 -27.98
CA ILE A 49 -25.48 -13.79 -28.69
C ILE A 49 -25.89 -14.17 -30.11
N LEU A 50 -25.01 -14.87 -30.85
CA LEU A 50 -25.26 -15.18 -32.25
C LEU A 50 -26.21 -16.38 -32.36
N GLY A 51 -26.20 -17.30 -31.40
CA GLY A 51 -27.11 -18.45 -31.35
C GLY A 51 -28.57 -18.07 -31.15
N ALA A 52 -28.84 -16.87 -30.62
CA ALA A 52 -30.20 -16.33 -30.52
C ALA A 52 -30.76 -15.81 -31.85
N ILE A 53 -29.90 -15.63 -32.87
CA ILE A 53 -30.25 -14.88 -34.10
C ILE A 53 -29.98 -15.73 -35.35
N ILE A 54 -28.87 -16.47 -35.34
CA ILE A 54 -28.39 -17.27 -36.45
C ILE A 54 -28.68 -18.73 -36.12
N GLU A 55 -29.70 -19.29 -36.78
CA GLU A 55 -30.13 -20.70 -36.59
C GLU A 55 -29.25 -21.70 -37.37
N THR A 56 -28.33 -21.23 -38.22
CA THR A 56 -27.48 -22.06 -39.08
C THR A 56 -25.99 -21.90 -38.79
N ASP A 57 -25.29 -23.03 -38.72
CA ASP A 57 -23.82 -23.19 -38.75
C ASP A 57 -23.02 -22.06 -38.04
N LEU A 58 -23.28 -21.95 -36.73
CA LEU A 58 -22.72 -20.95 -35.81
C LEU A 58 -21.21 -21.10 -35.60
N GLU A 59 -20.74 -22.33 -35.46
CA GLU A 59 -19.35 -22.64 -35.14
C GLU A 59 -18.36 -22.15 -36.21
N PRO A 60 -18.55 -22.39 -37.53
CA PRO A 60 -17.68 -21.82 -38.55
C PRO A 60 -17.83 -20.30 -38.67
N PHE A 61 -19.00 -19.73 -38.38
CA PHE A 61 -19.21 -18.29 -38.38
C PHE A 61 -18.36 -17.61 -37.30
N ILE A 62 -18.33 -18.16 -36.09
CA ILE A 62 -17.53 -17.65 -34.97
C ILE A 62 -16.04 -17.84 -35.24
N LYS A 63 -15.63 -19.01 -35.76
CA LYS A 63 -14.24 -19.24 -36.19
C LYS A 63 -13.79 -18.20 -37.23
N GLU A 64 -14.63 -17.89 -38.21
CA GLU A 64 -14.33 -16.88 -39.22
C GLU A 64 -14.18 -15.48 -38.61
N ILE A 65 -15.02 -15.11 -37.65
CA ILE A 65 -14.89 -13.84 -36.91
C ILE A 65 -13.55 -13.77 -36.17
N LEU A 66 -13.21 -14.82 -35.40
CA LEU A 66 -11.97 -14.88 -34.64
C LEU A 66 -10.73 -14.84 -35.54
N ASP A 67 -10.75 -15.55 -36.66
CA ASP A 67 -9.66 -15.57 -37.63
C ASP A 67 -9.51 -14.20 -38.31
N LYS A 68 -10.62 -13.56 -38.71
CA LYS A 68 -10.58 -12.21 -39.29
C LYS A 68 -10.07 -11.18 -38.29
N TRP A 69 -10.48 -11.27 -37.03
CA TRP A 69 -9.97 -10.43 -35.96
C TRP A 69 -8.45 -10.59 -35.82
N LYS A 70 -7.96 -11.83 -35.75
CA LYS A 70 -6.52 -12.15 -35.69
C LYS A 70 -5.78 -11.63 -36.92
N ILE A 71 -6.31 -11.80 -38.13
CA ILE A 71 -5.67 -11.31 -39.37
C ILE A 71 -5.55 -9.79 -39.36
N CYS A 72 -6.63 -9.07 -39.03
CA CYS A 72 -6.62 -7.62 -38.96
C CYS A 72 -5.61 -7.11 -37.92
N HIS A 73 -5.58 -7.72 -36.73
CA HIS A 73 -4.69 -7.30 -35.64
C HIS A 73 -3.23 -7.73 -35.84
N ASN A 74 -2.98 -8.90 -36.43
CA ASN A 74 -1.63 -9.35 -36.77
C ASN A 74 -1.06 -8.55 -37.95
N ARG A 75 -1.91 -8.06 -38.87
CA ARG A 75 -1.50 -7.13 -39.92
C ARG A 75 -1.24 -5.73 -39.39
N GLU A 76 -2.00 -5.27 -38.38
CA GLU A 76 -1.67 -4.03 -37.66
C GLU A 76 -0.30 -4.18 -37.00
N ALA A 77 -0.06 -5.25 -36.25
CA ALA A 77 1.24 -5.62 -35.66
C ALA A 77 2.39 -5.65 -36.68
N ALA A 78 2.19 -6.25 -37.86
CA ALA A 78 3.18 -6.28 -38.94
C ALA A 78 3.41 -4.90 -39.60
N SER A 79 2.37 -4.06 -39.70
CA SER A 79 2.46 -2.69 -40.25
C SER A 79 2.99 -1.66 -39.24
N SER A 80 2.82 -1.94 -37.94
CA SER A 80 3.27 -1.13 -36.82
C SER A 80 4.49 -1.74 -36.13
N GLY A 81 5.44 -2.31 -36.90
CA GLY A 81 6.76 -2.68 -36.40
C GLY A 81 6.78 -3.47 -35.09
N SER A 82 5.78 -4.31 -34.79
CA SER A 82 5.80 -5.12 -33.57
C SER A 82 6.74 -6.28 -33.81
N LYS A 83 7.90 -6.17 -33.18
CA LYS A 83 8.98 -7.14 -33.12
C LYS A 83 8.46 -8.56 -32.83
N PRO A 84 9.17 -9.59 -33.32
CA PRO A 84 8.88 -10.97 -32.96
C PRO A 84 8.87 -11.07 -31.43
N THR A 85 7.87 -11.76 -30.90
CA THR A 85 7.61 -11.99 -29.46
C THR A 85 8.82 -12.52 -28.69
N LEU A 86 9.85 -13.00 -29.39
CA LEU A 86 11.14 -13.41 -28.86
C LEU A 86 12.04 -12.25 -28.38
N ASP A 87 11.93 -11.03 -28.92
CA ASP A 87 12.79 -9.90 -28.50
C ASP A 87 12.35 -9.32 -27.15
N VAL A 88 11.06 -9.39 -26.80
CA VAL A 88 10.56 -8.87 -25.51
C VAL A 88 11.00 -9.77 -24.37
N GLU A 89 10.95 -11.09 -24.52
CA GLU A 89 11.45 -12.03 -23.50
C GLU A 89 12.97 -11.93 -23.34
N VAL A 90 13.73 -11.78 -24.43
CA VAL A 90 15.18 -11.60 -24.36
C VAL A 90 15.55 -10.22 -23.78
N GLN A 91 14.78 -9.17 -24.07
CA GLN A 91 14.95 -7.86 -23.45
C GLN A 91 14.56 -7.86 -21.98
N LEU A 92 13.50 -8.56 -21.60
CA LEU A 92 13.08 -8.74 -20.22
C LEU A 92 14.13 -9.54 -19.44
N ALA A 93 14.66 -10.62 -20.01
CA ALA A 93 15.75 -11.39 -19.44
C ALA A 93 17.01 -10.53 -19.26
N LYS A 94 17.40 -9.71 -20.26
CA LYS A 94 18.51 -8.75 -20.13
C LYS A 94 18.27 -7.67 -19.08
N LEU A 95 17.04 -7.16 -18.97
CA LEU A 95 16.67 -6.17 -17.94
C LEU A 95 16.72 -6.78 -16.54
N LEU A 96 16.26 -8.02 -16.37
CA LEU A 96 16.34 -8.77 -15.12
C LEU A 96 17.79 -9.14 -14.76
N GLU A 97 18.60 -9.51 -15.75
CA GLU A 97 20.03 -9.81 -15.57
C GLU A 97 20.83 -8.54 -15.19
N GLY A 98 20.45 -7.38 -15.72
CA GLY A 98 21.02 -6.08 -15.38
C GLY A 98 20.54 -5.51 -14.03
N GLN A 99 19.34 -5.89 -13.57
CA GLN A 99 18.87 -5.63 -12.23
C GLN A 99 19.54 -6.59 -11.24
N LYS A 100 20.79 -6.29 -10.89
CA LYS A 100 21.37 -6.82 -9.66
C LYS A 100 20.42 -6.45 -8.53
N LEU A 101 19.68 -7.43 -8.02
CA LEU A 101 18.88 -7.31 -6.81
C LEU A 101 19.77 -6.62 -5.80
N ALA A 102 19.40 -5.39 -5.42
CA ALA A 102 20.02 -4.73 -4.30
C ALA A 102 19.77 -5.64 -3.11
N THR A 103 20.76 -6.48 -2.80
CA THR A 103 20.83 -7.22 -1.56
C THR A 103 20.71 -6.15 -0.50
N LYS A 104 19.54 -6.04 0.12
CA LYS A 104 19.34 -5.16 1.27
C LYS A 104 20.47 -5.52 2.21
N GLU A 105 21.41 -4.60 2.39
CA GLU A 105 22.39 -4.74 3.45
C GLU A 105 21.58 -5.03 4.70
N GLU A 106 21.82 -6.18 5.32
CA GLU A 106 21.13 -6.54 6.55
C GLU A 106 21.45 -5.44 7.55
N ARG A 107 20.45 -4.61 7.84
CA ARG A 107 20.57 -3.54 8.82
C ARG A 107 20.99 -4.21 10.12
N ALA A 108 22.18 -3.87 10.62
CA ALA A 108 22.67 -4.37 11.88
C ALA A 108 21.77 -3.81 13.00
N TYR A 109 20.77 -4.58 13.39
CA TYR A 109 19.85 -4.22 14.47
C TYR A 109 20.63 -4.14 15.78
N THR A 110 20.39 -3.07 16.54
CA THR A 110 20.92 -2.94 17.89
C THR A 110 20.26 -3.96 18.82
N GLU A 111 20.88 -4.25 19.98
CA GLU A 111 20.34 -5.21 20.95
C GLU A 111 18.93 -4.82 21.43
N GLU A 112 18.64 -3.53 21.51
CA GLU A 112 17.33 -3.00 21.89
C GLU A 112 16.26 -3.29 20.82
N GLU A 113 16.57 -3.08 19.54
CA GLU A 113 15.66 -3.39 18.43
C GLU A 113 15.39 -4.91 18.32
N ARG A 114 16.41 -5.74 18.59
CA ARG A 114 16.24 -7.21 18.62
C ARG A 114 15.31 -7.64 19.76
N ARG A 115 15.46 -7.04 20.95
CA ARG A 115 14.59 -7.30 22.10
C ARG A 115 13.14 -6.92 21.83
N ILE A 116 12.91 -5.79 21.16
CA ILE A 116 11.56 -5.36 20.77
C ILE A 116 10.97 -6.35 19.76
N LYS A 117 11.74 -6.77 18.76
CA LYS A 117 11.30 -7.76 17.76
C LYS A 117 10.90 -9.08 18.43
N GLU A 118 11.70 -9.55 19.39
CA GLU A 118 11.45 -10.78 20.14
C GLU A 118 10.20 -10.67 21.02
N GLN A 119 10.01 -9.53 21.69
CA GLN A 119 8.81 -9.28 22.51
C GLN A 119 7.53 -9.29 21.66
N ILE A 120 7.56 -8.71 20.47
CA ILE A 120 6.44 -8.76 19.51
C ILE A 120 6.19 -10.20 19.07
N LEU A 121 7.24 -10.94 18.70
CA LEU A 121 7.11 -12.34 18.28
C LEU A 121 6.51 -13.22 19.38
N SER A 122 6.92 -13.00 20.63
CA SER A 122 6.39 -13.72 21.80
C SER A 122 4.90 -13.46 22.02
N GLN A 123 4.42 -12.23 21.84
CA GLN A 123 2.99 -11.92 21.91
C GLN A 123 2.18 -12.68 20.85
N TYR A 124 2.70 -12.82 19.63
CA TYR A 124 2.02 -13.60 18.59
C TYR A 124 2.11 -15.11 18.83
N SER A 125 3.23 -15.61 19.38
CA SER A 125 3.37 -17.03 19.75
C SER A 125 2.39 -17.44 20.85
N GLN A 126 2.14 -16.56 21.82
CA GLN A 126 1.17 -16.80 22.89
C GLN A 126 -0.28 -16.83 22.36
N LEU A 127 -0.58 -16.09 21.29
CA LEU A 127 -1.90 -16.08 20.67
C LEU A 127 -2.19 -17.34 19.84
N SER A 128 -1.18 -18.06 19.34
CA SER A 128 -1.40 -19.33 18.64
C SER A 128 -1.49 -20.55 19.56
N GLU A 129 -1.00 -20.44 20.80
CA GLU A 129 -0.98 -21.55 21.78
C GLU A 129 -2.20 -21.52 22.73
N SER A 130 -2.97 -20.43 22.76
CA SER A 130 -4.11 -20.23 23.69
C SER A 130 -5.50 -20.62 23.12
N GLU A 131 -5.58 -21.47 22.09
CA GLU A 131 -6.85 -22.14 21.70
C GLU A 131 -7.08 -23.43 22.52
N HIS A 132 -7.02 -23.34 23.85
CA HIS A 132 -7.50 -24.40 24.73
C HIS A 132 -8.80 -23.96 25.42
N ASP A 133 -9.87 -24.59 24.94
CA ASP A 133 -11.18 -24.88 25.52
C ASP A 133 -11.31 -24.62 27.03
N ASP A 134 -12.17 -23.67 27.40
CA ASP A 134 -12.89 -23.66 28.69
C ASP A 134 -14.18 -22.83 28.52
N ASP A 135 -15.29 -23.55 28.40
CA ASP A 135 -16.67 -23.11 28.67
C ASP A 135 -16.78 -22.57 30.11
N ASP A 136 -17.26 -21.33 30.29
CA ASP A 136 -18.53 -21.03 30.97
C ASP A 136 -18.70 -19.53 31.32
N GLU A 137 -19.89 -19.06 30.97
CA GLU A 137 -20.76 -18.05 31.59
C GLU A 137 -20.30 -16.61 31.96
N GLU A 138 -21.15 -15.70 31.47
CA GLU A 138 -21.51 -14.36 31.95
C GLU A 138 -20.68 -13.14 31.55
N GLY A 139 -21.27 -12.37 30.62
CA GLY A 139 -21.52 -10.96 30.91
C GLY A 139 -20.54 -9.95 30.32
N ALA A 140 -20.71 -9.63 29.03
CA ALA A 140 -20.91 -8.27 28.54
C ALA A 140 -20.62 -8.21 27.04
N ALA A 141 -21.58 -7.66 26.29
CA ALA A 141 -21.41 -7.31 24.90
C ALA A 141 -20.18 -6.42 24.69
N SER A 142 -19.06 -7.02 24.28
CA SER A 142 -17.96 -6.33 23.61
C SER A 142 -17.70 -7.09 22.33
N SER A 143 -18.45 -6.74 21.29
CA SER A 143 -18.15 -7.08 19.90
C SER A 143 -16.89 -6.35 19.43
N SER A 144 -15.76 -6.61 20.09
CA SER A 144 -14.43 -6.23 19.66
C SER A 144 -13.77 -7.49 19.15
N ASP A 145 -13.82 -7.67 17.84
CA ASP A 145 -13.05 -8.68 17.12
C ASP A 145 -11.57 -8.58 17.61
N PRO A 146 -11.01 -9.64 18.23
CA PRO A 146 -9.67 -9.59 18.83
C PRO A 146 -8.55 -9.34 17.82
N LYS A 147 -8.86 -9.37 16.50
CA LYS A 147 -7.94 -9.03 15.42
C LYS A 147 -7.89 -7.53 15.11
N LEU A 148 -8.82 -6.72 15.61
CA LEU A 148 -8.82 -5.28 15.39
C LEU A 148 -8.22 -4.54 16.60
N VAL A 149 -7.09 -3.87 16.35
CA VAL A 149 -6.42 -3.01 17.33
C VAL A 149 -7.37 -1.88 17.72
N LYS A 150 -7.56 -1.67 19.03
CA LYS A 150 -8.44 -0.63 19.56
C LYS A 150 -7.94 0.75 19.13
N ASN A 151 -8.88 1.62 18.75
CA ASN A 151 -8.55 3.00 18.41
C ASN A 151 -7.95 3.73 19.63
N THR A 152 -6.71 4.17 19.54
CA THR A 152 -5.98 4.87 20.64
C THR A 152 -6.06 6.39 20.55
N ASN A 153 -6.65 6.95 19.49
CA ASN A 153 -6.60 8.40 19.22
C ASN A 153 -7.09 9.23 20.43
N VAL A 154 -8.14 8.79 21.10
CA VAL A 154 -8.67 9.46 22.29
C VAL A 154 -7.71 9.35 23.49
N ALA A 155 -7.13 8.17 23.69
CA ALA A 155 -6.16 7.94 24.77
C ALA A 155 -4.88 8.76 24.55
N ASP A 156 -4.40 8.84 23.32
CA ASP A 156 -3.20 9.57 22.94
C ASP A 156 -3.39 11.09 23.12
N VAL A 157 -4.55 11.62 22.74
CA VAL A 157 -4.90 13.04 22.97
C VAL A 157 -4.95 13.37 24.46
N LEU A 158 -5.56 12.50 25.27
CA LEU A 158 -5.64 12.70 26.73
C LEU A 158 -4.25 12.58 27.40
N ALA A 159 -3.42 11.64 26.96
CA ALA A 159 -2.06 11.47 27.44
C ALA A 159 -1.21 12.70 27.13
N LEU A 160 -1.27 13.20 25.89
CA LEU A 160 -0.53 14.39 25.46
C LEU A 160 -0.99 15.66 26.19
N ALA A 161 -2.30 15.80 26.47
CA ALA A 161 -2.81 16.89 27.28
C ALA A 161 -2.31 16.82 28.74
N LYS A 162 -2.27 15.61 29.32
CA LYS A 162 -1.75 15.39 30.68
C LYS A 162 -0.24 15.67 30.75
N GLU A 163 0.52 15.21 29.77
CA GLU A 163 1.96 15.45 29.70
C GLU A 163 2.27 16.95 29.61
N LYS A 164 1.59 17.69 28.73
CA LYS A 164 1.74 19.15 28.63
C LYS A 164 1.46 19.86 29.95
N ARG A 165 0.46 19.39 30.70
CA ARG A 165 0.14 19.93 32.03
C ARG A 165 1.24 19.66 33.05
N GLU A 166 1.80 18.46 33.06
CA GLU A 166 2.91 18.10 33.96
C GLU A 166 4.21 18.81 33.58
N GLN A 167 4.52 18.93 32.29
CA GLN A 167 5.66 19.72 31.80
C GLN A 167 5.57 21.18 32.26
N ALA A 168 4.41 21.83 32.11
CA ALA A 168 4.22 23.20 32.58
C ALA A 168 4.38 23.35 34.10
N ARG A 169 4.00 22.32 34.87
CA ARG A 169 4.23 22.29 36.33
C ARG A 169 5.71 22.17 36.66
N LEU A 170 6.43 21.28 35.99
CA LEU A 170 7.87 21.08 36.19
C LEU A 170 8.66 22.33 35.80
N GLU A 171 8.36 22.95 34.65
CA GLU A 171 9.01 24.18 34.22
C GLU A 171 8.79 25.33 35.22
N SER A 172 7.57 25.45 35.76
CA SER A 172 7.27 26.44 36.80
C SER A 172 8.06 26.17 38.09
N GLN A 173 8.18 24.91 38.51
CA GLN A 173 8.98 24.53 39.67
C GLN A 173 10.48 24.79 39.43
N GLN A 174 11.02 24.36 38.29
CA GLN A 174 12.40 24.59 37.90
C GLN A 174 12.73 26.08 37.82
N LYS A 175 11.83 26.91 37.28
CA LYS A 175 12.02 28.36 37.26
C LYS A 175 12.12 28.95 38.67
N LYS A 176 11.21 28.55 39.58
CA LYS A 176 11.25 28.98 40.99
C LYS A 176 12.54 28.52 41.68
N GLU A 177 12.99 27.30 41.40
CA GLU A 177 14.22 26.77 41.97
C GLU A 177 15.45 27.51 41.44
N LYS A 178 15.52 27.77 40.13
CA LYS A 178 16.59 28.54 39.52
C LYS A 178 16.66 29.96 40.11
N ASP A 179 15.53 30.65 40.22
CA ASP A 179 15.46 31.98 40.85
C ASP A 179 15.93 31.93 42.32
N LYS A 180 15.60 30.87 43.05
CA LYS A 180 16.06 30.66 44.43
C LYS A 180 17.57 30.43 44.51
N GLN A 181 18.11 29.56 43.65
CA GLN A 181 19.54 29.26 43.59
C GLN A 181 20.36 30.50 43.20
N ASP A 182 19.89 31.30 42.24
CA ASP A 182 20.58 32.53 41.83
C ASP A 182 20.57 33.57 42.96
N ARG A 183 19.47 33.69 43.71
CA ARG A 183 19.41 34.56 44.89
C ARG A 183 20.37 34.10 45.99
N GLU A 184 20.49 32.80 46.21
CA GLU A 184 21.41 32.24 47.19
C GLU A 184 22.88 32.44 46.77
N LYS A 185 23.22 32.18 45.50
CA LYS A 185 24.56 32.48 44.94
C LYS A 185 24.93 33.95 45.11
N GLN A 186 24.00 34.87 44.86
CA GLN A 186 24.23 36.30 45.10
C GLN A 186 24.46 36.63 46.58
N ARG A 187 23.77 35.95 47.51
CA ARG A 187 23.99 36.11 48.95
C ARG A 187 25.36 35.60 49.37
N GLN A 188 25.72 34.38 48.96
CA GLN A 188 27.02 33.77 49.24
C GLN A 188 28.17 34.65 48.73
N LEU A 189 28.08 35.15 47.49
CA LEU A 189 29.10 36.04 46.92
C LEU A 189 29.26 37.36 47.71
N ARG A 190 28.16 37.88 48.29
CA ARG A 190 28.21 39.07 49.14
C ARG A 190 28.86 38.78 50.50
N GLU A 191 28.56 37.62 51.08
CA GLU A 191 29.16 37.19 52.35
C GLU A 191 30.65 36.92 52.19
N GLU A 192 31.07 36.21 51.14
CA GLU A 192 32.48 35.95 50.82
C GLU A 192 33.25 37.26 50.60
N LYS A 193 32.68 38.24 49.88
CA LYS A 193 33.28 39.57 49.74
C LYS A 193 33.39 40.33 51.06
N LYS A 194 32.41 40.19 51.96
CA LYS A 194 32.47 40.80 53.31
C LYS A 194 33.54 40.14 54.16
N GLU A 195 33.65 38.82 54.12
CA GLU A 195 34.65 38.05 54.85
C GLU A 195 36.06 38.40 54.37
N LYS A 196 36.30 38.39 53.05
CA LYS A 196 37.57 38.83 52.44
C LYS A 196 37.97 40.26 52.82
N ARG A 197 37.01 41.17 53.00
CA ARG A 197 37.30 42.54 53.48
C ARG A 197 37.57 42.60 54.99
N LYS A 198 36.94 41.72 55.78
CA LYS A 198 37.12 41.64 57.22
C LYS A 198 38.49 41.05 57.58
N THR A 199 38.95 40.03 56.85
CA THR A 199 40.28 39.42 57.05
C THR A 199 41.41 40.38 56.72
N VAL A 200 41.34 41.11 55.59
CA VAL A 200 42.36 42.11 55.19
C VAL A 200 42.48 43.28 56.18
N LYS A 201 41.38 43.72 56.80
CA LYS A 201 41.40 44.81 57.80
C LYS A 201 41.94 44.36 59.16
N GLY A 202 41.93 43.06 59.45
CA GLY A 202 42.51 42.46 60.65
C GLY A 202 44.04 42.37 60.59
N GLU A 203 44.58 42.04 59.41
CA GLU A 203 46.03 42.01 59.16
C GLU A 203 46.65 43.41 59.18
N ARG A 204 45.99 44.42 58.61
CA ARG A 204 46.53 45.80 58.58
C ARG A 204 46.49 46.52 59.95
N ARG A 205 45.86 45.94 60.97
CA ARG A 205 45.75 46.49 62.34
C ARG A 205 46.69 45.83 63.34
N ARG A 206 47.43 44.77 62.96
CA ARG A 206 48.46 44.16 63.79
C ARG A 206 49.84 44.64 63.38
#